data_AF-A0A7S2H140-F1
#
_entry.id   AF-A0A7S2H140-F1
#
_cell.length_a   1.000
_cell.length_b   1.000
_cell.length_c   1.000
_cell.angle_alpha   90.00
_cell.angle_beta   90.00
_cell.angle_gamma   90.00
#
_symmetry.space_group_name_H-M   'P 1'
#
loop_
_entity.id
_entity.type
_entity.pdbx_description
1 polymer ?
#
loop_
_entity_poly.entity_id
_entity_poly.type
_entity_poly.pdbx_seq_one_letter_code
_entity_poly.pdbx_strand_id
1 'polypeptide(L)'
;SRVLDVVRCSITLDTPEAIVGLVGAFREVACRGSTWGKLELVRLLNGFHPEAEAAPEDCARSVTLYVLYHGGARHVPRTGGQLKVSIVGEVKLLLPEFLTIKRSMHALNRFLSEEGIEEKPMGHPISTPSR
;
A
#
# COMPACT_ATOMS: atom_id res chain seq x y z
N SER A 1 0.68 20.77 -15.38
CA SER A 1 0.36 19.35 -15.64
C SER A 1 1.46 18.50 -15.04
N ARG A 2 1.18 17.67 -14.03
CA ARG A 2 2.13 16.68 -13.50
C ARG A 2 1.61 15.31 -13.93
N VAL A 3 2.09 14.82 -15.07
CA VAL A 3 1.86 13.43 -15.48
C VAL A 3 2.68 12.58 -14.52
N LEU A 4 2.00 11.82 -13.68
CA LEU A 4 2.60 10.81 -12.81
C LEU A 4 2.46 9.48 -13.53
N ASP A 5 3.54 9.03 -14.15
CA ASP A 5 3.58 7.67 -14.69
C ASP A 5 3.62 6.70 -13.52
N VAL A 6 2.53 5.95 -13.35
CA VAL A 6 2.42 4.90 -12.34
C VAL A 6 3.11 3.65 -12.88
N VAL A 7 4.12 3.18 -12.16
CA VAL A 7 4.75 1.89 -12.45
C VAL A 7 3.88 0.80 -11.83
N ARG A 8 3.30 -0.05 -12.66
CA ARG A 8 2.45 -1.16 -12.21
C ARG A 8 3.20 -2.48 -12.29
N CYS A 9 3.09 -3.30 -11.26
CA CYS A 9 3.50 -4.70 -11.33
C CYS A 9 2.56 -5.60 -10.52
N SER A 10 2.60 -6.89 -10.84
CA SER A 10 1.89 -7.92 -10.11
C SER A 10 2.83 -9.03 -9.67
N ILE A 11 2.56 -9.59 -8.51
CA ILE A 11 3.29 -10.73 -7.94
C ILE A 11 2.25 -11.78 -7.58
N THR A 12 2.37 -12.95 -8.19
CA THR A 12 1.51 -14.09 -7.87
C THR A 12 2.15 -14.92 -6.77
N LEU A 13 1.38 -15.20 -5.73
CA LEU A 13 1.80 -15.95 -4.55
C LEU A 13 0.92 -17.19 -4.41
N ASP A 14 1.44 -18.22 -3.77
CA ASP A 14 0.79 -19.52 -3.60
C ASP A 14 0.14 -19.70 -2.22
N THR A 15 0.47 -18.83 -1.26
CA THR A 15 0.05 -18.94 0.14
C THR A 15 -0.33 -17.58 0.74
N PRO A 16 -1.38 -17.53 1.60
CA PRO A 16 -1.72 -16.35 2.39
C PRO A 16 -0.55 -15.79 3.21
N GLU A 17 0.27 -16.68 3.78
CA GLU A 17 1.41 -16.35 4.62
C GLU A 17 2.48 -15.57 3.83
N ALA A 18 2.68 -15.91 2.55
CA ALA A 18 3.61 -15.19 1.68
C ALA A 18 3.13 -13.74 1.40
N ILE A 19 1.82 -13.52 1.28
CA ILE A 19 1.26 -12.15 1.16
C ILE A 19 1.56 -11.36 2.44
N VAL A 20 1.23 -11.93 3.61
CA VAL A 20 1.47 -11.27 4.90
C VAL A 20 2.96 -10.96 5.08
N GLY A 21 3.84 -11.91 4.76
CA GLY A 21 5.28 -11.74 4.82
C GLY A 21 5.78 -10.62 3.90
N LEU A 22 5.28 -10.55 2.66
CA LEU A 22 5.69 -9.52 1.71
C LEU A 22 5.20 -8.12 2.15
N VAL A 23 3.95 -8.02 2.60
CA VAL A 23 3.40 -6.75 3.14
C VAL A 23 4.22 -6.30 4.35
N GLY A 24 4.52 -7.22 5.27
CA GLY A 24 5.38 -6.95 6.43
C GLY A 24 6.76 -6.43 6.01
N ALA A 25 7.41 -7.10 5.06
CA ALA A 25 8.71 -6.67 4.55
C ALA A 25 8.66 -5.26 3.91
N PHE A 26 7.62 -4.96 3.13
CA PHE A 26 7.43 -3.62 2.55
C PHE A 26 7.28 -2.54 3.63
N ARG A 27 6.53 -2.84 4.70
CA ARG A 27 6.37 -1.93 5.83
C ARG A 27 7.65 -1.75 6.60
N GLU A 28 8.42 -2.80 6.85
CA GLU A 28 9.71 -2.68 7.52
C GLU A 28 10.65 -1.77 6.72
N VAL A 29 10.71 -1.96 5.39
CA VAL A 29 11.52 -1.13 4.48
C VAL A 29 11.04 0.32 4.45
N ALA A 30 9.72 0.56 4.51
CA ALA A 30 9.13 1.90 4.51
C ALA A 30 9.28 2.61 5.87
N CYS A 31 9.05 1.92 6.99
CA CYS A 31 8.99 2.50 8.33
C CYS A 31 10.35 2.62 9.01
N ARG A 32 11.27 1.66 8.82
CA ARG A 32 12.59 1.71 9.49
C ARG A 32 13.57 2.66 8.81
N GLY A 33 13.12 3.35 7.76
CA GLY A 33 14.00 3.98 6.80
C GLY A 33 14.86 2.87 6.19
N SER A 34 14.48 2.38 5.00
CA SER A 34 15.45 1.72 4.13
C SER A 34 16.78 2.49 4.19
N THR A 35 17.93 1.83 3.94
CA THR A 35 19.25 2.50 3.89
C THR A 35 19.28 3.78 3.02
N TRP A 36 18.23 4.00 2.22
CA TRP A 36 18.04 5.10 1.30
C TRP A 36 17.01 6.14 1.78
N GLY A 37 16.06 5.79 2.66
CA GLY A 37 14.99 6.69 3.12
C GLY A 37 14.08 7.20 1.99
N LYS A 38 14.01 6.45 0.87
CA LYS A 38 13.32 6.89 -0.35
C LYS A 38 12.00 6.19 -0.60
N LEU A 39 11.66 5.15 0.15
CA LEU A 39 10.44 4.37 -0.07
C LEU A 39 9.43 4.66 1.03
N GLU A 40 8.19 4.86 0.61
CA GLU A 40 7.07 5.13 1.48
C GLU A 40 5.89 4.26 1.03
N LEU A 41 5.33 3.47 1.94
CA LEU A 41 4.07 2.76 1.69
C LEU A 41 2.93 3.73 1.96
N VAL A 42 2.29 4.22 0.90
CA VAL A 42 1.26 5.27 0.98
C VAL A 42 -0.10 4.68 1.32
N ARG A 43 -0.45 3.54 0.71
CA ARG A 43 -1.76 2.92 0.87
C ARG A 43 -1.66 1.42 0.69
N LEU A 44 -2.45 0.70 1.48
CA LEU A 44 -2.68 -0.73 1.34
C LEU A 44 -4.18 -0.95 1.15
N LEU A 45 -4.55 -1.72 0.12
CA LEU A 45 -5.91 -2.14 -0.14
C LEU A 45 -6.02 -3.64 0.06
N ASN A 46 -6.93 -4.05 0.93
CA ASN A 46 -7.22 -5.45 1.20
C ASN A 46 -8.43 -5.93 0.38
N GLY A 47 -8.19 -6.52 -0.79
CA GLY A 47 -9.23 -7.18 -1.59
C GLY A 47 -9.68 -8.54 -1.04
N PHE A 48 -9.13 -9.01 0.08
CA PHE A 48 -9.61 -10.20 0.78
C PHE A 48 -10.66 -9.92 1.85
N HIS A 49 -10.89 -8.65 2.19
CA HIS A 49 -11.95 -8.28 3.14
C HIS A 49 -13.32 -8.76 2.63
N PRO A 50 -14.22 -9.27 3.50
CA PRO A 50 -15.54 -9.77 3.07
C PRO A 50 -16.38 -8.73 2.33
N GLU A 51 -16.20 -7.45 2.67
CA GLU A 51 -16.91 -6.32 2.07
C GLU A 51 -16.14 -5.66 0.92
N ALA A 52 -14.94 -6.15 0.58
CA ALA A 52 -14.21 -5.62 -0.55
C ALA A 52 -14.93 -6.01 -1.86
N GLU A 53 -15.32 -5.00 -2.64
CA GLU A 53 -15.76 -5.23 -4.00
C GLU A 53 -14.58 -5.76 -4.81
N ALA A 54 -14.73 -6.97 -5.38
CA ALA A 54 -13.77 -7.46 -6.35
C ALA A 54 -13.81 -6.54 -7.57
N ALA A 55 -12.67 -5.98 -7.95
CA ALA A 55 -12.58 -5.23 -9.19
C ALA A 55 -13.00 -6.16 -10.34
N PRO A 56 -13.95 -5.77 -11.21
CA PRO A 56 -14.50 -6.66 -12.24
C PRO A 56 -13.46 -7.16 -13.25
N GLU A 57 -12.31 -6.49 -13.31
CA GLU A 57 -11.14 -6.82 -14.13
C GLU A 57 -10.16 -7.79 -13.48
N ASP A 58 -10.28 -8.06 -12.18
CA ASP A 58 -9.40 -8.97 -11.46
C ASP A 58 -10.08 -10.34 -11.30
N CYS A 59 -9.53 -11.38 -11.94
CA CYS A 59 -10.04 -12.75 -11.84
C CYS A 59 -9.77 -13.41 -10.47
N ALA A 60 -9.13 -12.71 -9.53
CA ALA A 60 -8.77 -13.21 -8.22
C ALA A 60 -8.72 -12.08 -7.19
N ARG A 61 -8.95 -12.42 -5.92
CA ARG A 61 -8.74 -11.48 -4.80
C ARG A 61 -7.26 -11.12 -4.70
N SER A 62 -6.99 -9.88 -4.30
CA SER A 62 -5.63 -9.34 -4.26
C SER A 62 -5.42 -8.38 -3.09
N VAL A 63 -4.16 -8.18 -2.71
CA VAL A 63 -3.76 -7.03 -1.88
C VAL A 63 -3.02 -6.06 -2.79
N THR A 64 -3.42 -4.80 -2.82
CA THR A 64 -2.76 -3.77 -3.63
C THR A 64 -1.97 -2.83 -2.74
N LEU A 65 -0.69 -2.66 -3.03
CA LEU A 65 0.21 -1.74 -2.35
C LEU A 65 0.49 -0.54 -3.25
N TYR A 66 0.30 0.66 -2.71
CA TYR A 66 0.73 1.90 -3.35
C TYR A 66 2.00 2.40 -2.67
N VAL A 67 3.08 2.45 -3.44
CA VAL A 67 4.42 2.79 -2.95
C VAL A 67 4.88 4.07 -3.61
N LEU A 68 5.37 5.03 -2.83
CA LEU A 68 6.01 6.23 -3.33
C LEU A 68 7.52 6.11 -3.18
N TYR A 69 8.23 6.28 -4.29
CA TYR A 69 9.68 6.40 -4.31
C TYR A 69 10.11 7.86 -4.49
N HIS A 70 10.89 8.38 -3.54
CA HIS A 70 11.49 9.70 -3.52
C HIS A 70 12.90 9.64 -4.11
N GLY A 71 13.02 9.77 -5.43
CA GLY A 71 14.31 9.72 -6.14
C GLY A 71 15.26 10.88 -5.86
N GLY A 72 14.77 11.93 -5.19
CA GLY A 72 15.54 13.13 -4.83
C GLY A 72 15.71 14.10 -6.00
N ALA A 73 16.54 15.11 -5.79
CA ALA A 73 16.87 16.10 -6.81
C ALA A 73 17.95 15.56 -7.76
N ARG A 74 17.74 15.73 -9.06
CA ARG A 74 18.68 15.39 -10.14
C ARG A 74 19.05 16.65 -10.90
N HIS A 75 20.33 16.82 -11.16
CA HIS A 75 20.81 17.93 -11.97
C HIS A 75 20.39 17.75 -13.43
N VAL A 76 19.85 18.80 -14.04
CA VAL A 76 19.47 18.82 -15.45
C VAL A 76 20.57 19.54 -16.24
N PRO A 77 21.39 18.82 -17.05
CA PRO A 77 22.62 19.38 -17.64
C PRO A 77 22.43 20.61 -18.54
N ARG A 78 21.20 20.86 -19.05
CA ARG A 78 20.93 21.92 -20.03
C ARG A 78 20.23 23.16 -19.49
N THR A 79 19.64 23.08 -18.30
CA THR A 79 18.85 24.18 -17.72
C THR A 79 19.48 24.79 -16.48
N GLY A 80 20.57 24.20 -15.96
CA GLY A 80 21.20 24.60 -14.70
C GLY A 80 20.30 24.38 -13.47
N GLY A 81 19.12 23.78 -13.65
CA GLY A 81 18.15 23.54 -12.60
C GLY A 81 18.23 22.14 -12.01
N GLN A 82 17.52 21.94 -10.91
CA GLN A 82 17.30 20.63 -10.30
C GLN A 82 15.88 20.14 -10.58
N LEU A 83 15.76 18.87 -10.96
CA LEU A 83 14.49 18.19 -11.12
C LEU A 83 14.29 17.23 -9.95
N LYS A 84 13.22 17.40 -9.19
CA LYS A 84 12.81 16.42 -8.17
C LYS A 84 12.09 15.27 -8.86
N VAL A 85 12.63 14.06 -8.71
CA VAL A 85 12.05 12.84 -9.28
C VAL A 85 11.33 12.07 -8.19
N SER A 86 10.09 11.71 -8.46
CA SER A 86 9.29 10.80 -7.63
C SER A 86 8.56 9.81 -8.54
N ILE A 87 8.43 8.56 -8.09
CA ILE A 87 7.73 7.49 -8.82
C ILE A 87 6.65 6.94 -7.92
N VAL A 88 5.45 6.76 -8.45
CA VAL A 88 4.37 6.04 -7.77
C VAL A 88 4.32 4.63 -8.36
N GLY A 89 4.38 3.64 -7.48
CA GLY A 89 4.25 2.23 -7.79
C GLY A 89 2.91 1.70 -7.32
N GLU A 90 2.29 0.86 -8.13
CA GLU A 90 1.15 0.03 -7.76
C GLU A 90 1.60 -1.44 -7.86
N VAL A 91 1.61 -2.14 -6.74
CA VAL A 91 2.03 -3.54 -6.65
C VAL A 91 0.82 -4.37 -6.25
N LYS A 92 0.33 -5.22 -7.16
CA LYS A 92 -0.76 -6.15 -6.88
C LYS A 92 -0.21 -7.51 -6.43
N LEU A 93 -0.61 -7.97 -5.26
CA LEU A 93 -0.30 -9.29 -4.72
C LEU A 93 -1.49 -10.21 -4.95
N LEU A 94 -1.33 -11.15 -5.87
CA LEU A 94 -2.39 -12.04 -6.33
C LEU A 94 -2.29 -13.38 -5.61
N LEU A 95 -3.42 -13.87 -5.09
CA LEU A 95 -3.54 -15.23 -4.59
C LEU A 95 -4.58 -15.96 -5.44
N PRO A 96 -4.17 -16.85 -6.36
CA PRO A 96 -5.12 -17.64 -7.13
C PRO A 96 -5.95 -18.50 -6.18
N GLU A 97 -7.27 -18.57 -6.37
CA GLU A 97 -8.12 -19.43 -5.56
C GLU A 97 -7.90 -20.90 -5.93
N PHE A 98 -6.98 -21.56 -5.22
CA PHE A 98 -6.96 -23.02 -5.14
C PHE A 98 -7.73 -23.48 -3.91
N LEU A 99 -8.48 -24.59 -4.01
CA LEU A 99 -9.31 -25.13 -2.93
C LEU A 99 -8.57 -25.29 -1.59
N THR A 100 -7.26 -25.52 -1.64
CA THR A 100 -6.36 -25.66 -0.48
C THR A 100 -6.15 -24.36 0.29
N ILE A 101 -6.16 -23.21 -0.40
CA ILE A 101 -5.84 -21.89 0.15
C ILE A 101 -6.96 -21.36 1.04
N LYS A 102 -8.22 -21.76 0.81
CA LYS A 102 -9.36 -21.39 1.67
C LYS A 102 -9.15 -21.74 3.15
N ARG A 103 -8.37 -22.78 3.46
CA ARG A 103 -8.10 -23.19 4.85
C ARG A 103 -7.16 -22.25 5.61
N SER A 104 -6.31 -21.51 4.90
CA SER A 104 -5.30 -20.60 5.50
C SER A 104 -5.69 -19.12 5.45
N MET A 105 -6.88 -18.79 4.90
CA MET A 105 -7.36 -17.40 4.79
C MET A 105 -7.53 -16.66 6.13
N HIS A 106 -7.62 -17.39 7.24
CA HIS A 106 -7.70 -16.79 8.58
C HIS A 106 -6.49 -15.90 8.92
N ALA A 107 -5.30 -16.23 8.41
CA ALA A 107 -4.09 -15.43 8.63
C ALA A 107 -4.21 -14.04 7.98
N LEU A 108 -4.73 -13.97 6.75
CA LEU A 108 -4.95 -12.71 6.03
C LEU A 108 -6.02 -11.85 6.69
N ASN A 109 -7.15 -12.45 7.07
CA ASN A 109 -8.23 -11.71 7.73
C ASN A 109 -7.76 -11.12 9.05
N ARG A 110 -7.04 -11.89 9.87
CA ARG A 110 -6.51 -11.39 11.15
C ARG A 110 -5.50 -10.26 10.94
N PHE A 111 -4.50 -10.47 10.09
CA PHE A 111 -3.44 -9.50 9.85
C PHE A 111 -3.96 -8.16 9.32
N LEU A 112 -4.99 -8.19 8.46
CA LEU A 112 -5.51 -6.99 7.81
C LEU A 112 -6.65 -6.32 8.59
N SER A 113 -7.27 -7.01 9.56
CA SER A 113 -8.30 -6.44 10.45
C SER A 113 -7.73 -5.82 11.73
N GLU A 114 -6.58 -6.29 12.22
CA GLU A 114 -5.94 -5.74 13.44
C GLU A 114 -5.28 -4.35 13.20
N GLU A 115 -5.25 -3.85 11.97
CA GLU A 115 -4.61 -2.57 11.59
C GLU A 115 -5.56 -1.59 10.89
N GLY A 116 -6.79 -1.51 11.39
CA GLY A 116 -7.60 -0.31 11.19
C GLY A 116 -6.83 0.89 11.75
N ILE A 117 -6.52 1.84 10.86
CA ILE A 117 -5.95 3.15 11.15
C ILE A 117 -6.55 3.69 12.47
N GLU A 118 -5.71 3.89 13.50
CA GLU A 118 -6.08 4.77 14.62
C GLU A 118 -6.32 6.16 14.02
N GLU A 119 -7.57 6.46 13.67
CA GLU A 119 -8.00 7.83 13.46
C GLU A 119 -7.86 8.55 14.79
N LYS A 120 -6.76 9.28 14.94
CA LYS A 120 -6.54 10.17 16.07
C LYS A 120 -7.71 11.18 16.10
N PRO A 121 -8.59 11.17 17.12
CA PRO A 121 -9.68 12.13 17.16
C PRO A 121 -9.11 13.53 17.37
N MET A 122 -9.24 14.39 16.36
CA MET A 122 -9.05 15.84 16.54
C MET A 122 -10.23 16.36 17.37
N GLY A 123 -10.04 16.43 18.68
CA GLY A 123 -10.93 17.16 19.57
C GLY A 123 -10.94 18.64 19.21
N HIS A 124 -12.04 19.11 18.64
CA HIS A 124 -12.40 20.52 18.70
C HIS A 124 -13.44 20.70 19.81
N PRO A 125 -13.16 21.49 20.87
CA PRO A 125 -14.17 21.86 21.83
C PRO A 125 -15.09 22.91 21.21
N ILE A 126 -16.32 22.53 20.88
CA ILE A 126 -17.40 23.49 20.61
C ILE A 126 -17.99 23.85 21.97
N SER A 127 -17.62 25.03 22.48
CA SER A 127 -18.30 25.66 23.60
C SER A 127 -19.63 26.22 23.14
N THR A 128 -20.74 25.65 23.61
CA THR A 128 -22.08 26.26 23.52
C THR A 128 -22.29 27.21 24.70
N PRO A 129 -22.79 28.44 24.48
CA PRO A 129 -23.22 29.30 25.57
C PRO A 129 -24.62 28.90 26.05
N SER A 130 -24.75 28.68 27.36
CA SER A 130 -26.03 28.48 28.06
C SER A 130 -26.85 29.78 28.04
N ARG A 131 -28.16 29.64 27.84
CA ARG A 131 -29.17 30.67 28.17
C ARG A 131 -29.75 30.39 29.55
#